data_AF-A0A968MY72-F1
#
_entry.id   AF-A0A968MY72-F1
#
_cell.length_a   1.000
_cell.length_b   1.000
_cell.length_c   1.000
_cell.angle_alpha   90.00
_cell.angle_beta   90.00
_cell.angle_gamma   90.00
#
_symmetry.space_group_name_H-M   'P 1'
#
loop_
_entity.id
_entity.type
_entity.pdbx_description
1 polymer ?
#
loop_
_entity_poly.entity_id
_entity_poly.type
_entity_poly.pdbx_seq_one_letter_code
_entity_poly.pdbx_strand_id
1 'polypeptide(L)'
;MHNNGDTLSTVYYYYNNDNQIDSVISDKSKTYHSYSSDNHSITKINSDNIKYYESITTYENGFTTKFEEYYYNEDSELYKSFIESKEYDGNKKLIKITLEQFDLYSNSSHYDEIRTSYDSFGRKARSDSYYANHNLLRYQEYIYDGDNLVKIQSYDSGGNKTGYTRIENTCIKNSLPAIR
;
A
#
# COMPACT_ATOMS: atom_id res chain seq x y z
N MET A 1 -27.82 18.13 17.62
CA MET A 1 -26.67 17.81 16.76
C MET A 1 -26.10 16.48 17.25
N HIS A 2 -26.32 15.40 16.51
CA HIS A 2 -25.74 14.09 16.83
C HIS A 2 -24.38 14.01 16.15
N ASN A 3 -23.31 13.97 16.94
CA ASN A 3 -21.99 13.56 16.46
C ASN A 3 -22.02 12.03 16.33
N ASN A 4 -22.12 11.53 15.10
CA ASN A 4 -21.80 10.15 14.80
C ASN A 4 -20.29 9.99 14.96
N GLY A 5 -19.86 9.58 16.15
CA GLY A 5 -18.46 9.22 16.38
C GLY A 5 -18.12 7.96 15.59
N ASP A 6 -17.26 8.10 14.58
CA ASP A 6 -16.76 6.96 13.84
C ASP A 6 -15.88 6.10 14.75
N THR A 7 -16.07 4.78 14.66
CA THR A 7 -15.43 3.79 15.53
C THR A 7 -14.08 3.39 14.91
N LEU A 8 -12.98 3.63 15.63
CA LEU A 8 -11.67 3.06 15.29
C LEU A 8 -11.72 1.55 15.58
N SER A 9 -11.37 0.74 14.59
CA SER A 9 -11.20 -0.70 14.77
C SER A 9 -9.78 -1.10 14.37
N THR A 10 -8.97 -1.47 15.35
CA THR A 10 -7.67 -2.11 15.14
C THR A 10 -7.89 -3.62 15.06
N VAL A 11 -7.37 -4.24 14.01
CA VAL A 11 -7.42 -5.69 13.81
C VAL A 11 -6.01 -6.23 13.92
N TYR A 12 -5.80 -7.16 14.85
CA TYR A 12 -4.52 -7.83 15.05
C TYR A 12 -4.54 -9.19 14.37
N TYR A 13 -3.51 -9.48 13.58
CA TYR A 13 -3.30 -10.78 12.94
C TYR A 13 -2.09 -11.45 13.59
N TYR A 14 -2.30 -12.64 14.14
CA TYR A 14 -1.22 -13.49 14.64
C TYR A 14 -0.95 -14.58 13.62
N TYR A 15 0.30 -14.73 13.22
CA TYR A 15 0.73 -15.77 12.28
C TYR A 15 1.54 -16.82 13.03
N ASN A 16 1.28 -18.10 12.75
CA ASN A 16 2.11 -19.19 13.24
C ASN A 16 3.44 -19.27 12.45
N ASN A 17 4.31 -20.20 12.85
CA ASN A 17 5.61 -20.40 12.23
C ASN A 17 5.54 -20.81 10.73
N ASP A 18 4.36 -21.21 10.25
CA ASP A 18 4.09 -21.55 8.85
C ASP A 18 3.44 -20.39 8.07
N ASN A 19 3.44 -19.18 8.61
CA ASN A 19 2.76 -17.99 8.07
C ASN A 19 1.25 -18.16 7.85
N GLN A 20 0.60 -19.07 8.57
CA GLN A 20 -0.87 -19.18 8.59
C GLN A 20 -1.45 -18.33 9.73
N ILE A 21 -2.62 -17.73 9.49
CA ILE A 21 -3.32 -16.94 10.52
C ILE A 21 -3.76 -17.89 11.64
N ASP A 22 -3.16 -17.72 12.81
CA ASP A 22 -3.44 -18.52 14.00
C ASP A 22 -4.58 -17.90 14.83
N SER A 23 -4.63 -16.57 14.92
CA SER A 23 -5.75 -15.87 15.54
C SER A 23 -5.96 -14.46 14.99
N VAL A 24 -7.21 -13.98 15.08
CA VAL A 24 -7.62 -12.62 14.77
C VAL A 24 -8.26 -12.04 16.03
N ILE A 25 -7.66 -10.99 16.58
CA ILE A 25 -8.26 -10.23 17.68
C ILE A 25 -8.75 -8.91 17.11
N SER A 26 -10.07 -8.68 17.11
CA SER A 26 -10.63 -7.35 16.86
C SER A 26 -10.96 -6.73 18.20
N ASP A 27 -10.26 -5.65 18.57
CA ASP A 27 -10.72 -4.84 19.70
C ASP A 27 -11.84 -3.93 19.20
N LYS A 28 -13.09 -4.27 19.56
CA LYS A 28 -14.29 -3.48 19.25
C LYS A 28 -14.70 -2.56 20.40
N SER A 29 -13.86 -2.40 21.41
CA SER A 29 -14.21 -1.59 22.58
C SER A 29 -13.23 -0.47 22.78
N LYS A 30 -13.57 0.71 22.26
CA LYS A 30 -13.57 1.99 23.01
C LYS A 30 -13.84 3.16 22.08
N THR A 31 -14.82 3.97 22.47
CA THR A 31 -15.00 5.33 21.99
C THR A 31 -13.84 6.16 22.54
N TYR A 32 -12.83 6.45 21.74
CA TYR A 32 -11.72 7.31 22.13
C TYR A 32 -11.96 8.73 21.62
N HIS A 33 -12.05 9.68 22.56
CA HIS A 33 -11.75 11.07 22.28
C HIS A 33 -10.25 11.17 21.99
N SER A 34 -9.91 11.83 20.88
CA SER A 34 -8.58 12.19 20.36
C SER A 34 -7.34 11.93 21.27
N TYR A 35 -6.27 11.47 20.61
CA TYR A 35 -4.89 11.23 21.07
C TYR A 35 -4.65 9.92 21.82
N SER A 36 -4.09 8.92 21.13
CA SER A 36 -3.26 7.88 21.75
C SER A 36 -2.31 7.29 20.71
N SER A 37 -1.02 7.50 20.93
CA SER A 37 0.06 6.60 20.53
C SER A 37 -0.10 5.27 21.28
N ASP A 38 0.62 4.24 20.84
CA ASP A 38 0.86 2.99 21.56
C ASP A 38 -0.20 1.89 21.32
N ASN A 39 -0.11 1.22 20.17
CA ASN A 39 -0.67 -0.13 20.00
C ASN A 39 0.38 -1.03 19.35
N HIS A 40 1.18 -1.66 20.21
CA HIS A 40 2.36 -2.45 19.87
C HIS A 40 2.01 -3.96 19.87
N SER A 41 2.25 -4.67 18.77
CA SER A 41 2.16 -6.14 18.74
C SER A 41 3.54 -6.77 18.50
N ILE A 42 4.04 -7.52 19.48
CA ILE A 42 5.32 -8.23 19.42
C ILE A 42 5.03 -9.68 19.09
N THR A 43 5.55 -10.19 17.97
CA THR A 43 5.48 -11.62 17.62
C THR A 43 6.89 -12.18 17.53
N LYS A 44 7.23 -13.10 18.43
CA LYS A 44 8.51 -13.82 18.39
C LYS A 44 8.37 -14.99 17.41
N ILE A 45 9.05 -14.92 16.26
CA ILE A 45 9.06 -15.99 15.25
C ILE A 45 10.45 -16.62 15.29
N ASN A 46 10.53 -17.80 15.91
CA ASN A 46 11.73 -18.59 16.22
C ASN A 46 12.67 -17.98 17.28
N SER A 47 13.53 -18.83 17.85
CA SER A 47 14.39 -18.50 19.00
C SER A 47 15.35 -17.33 18.76
N ASP A 48 15.60 -16.98 17.49
CA ASP A 48 16.76 -16.18 17.09
C ASP A 48 16.39 -14.80 16.48
N ASN A 49 15.10 -14.47 16.32
CA ASN A 49 14.65 -13.18 15.78
C ASN A 49 13.33 -12.69 16.40
N ILE A 50 13.31 -11.45 16.88
CA ILE A 50 12.08 -10.80 17.37
C ILE A 50 11.52 -9.93 16.24
N LYS A 51 10.26 -10.15 15.86
CA LYS A 51 9.54 -9.30 14.93
C LYS A 51 8.52 -8.45 15.68
N TYR A 52 8.53 -7.17 15.35
CA TYR A 52 7.59 -6.21 15.89
C TYR A 52 6.73 -5.65 14.76
N TYR A 53 5.41 -5.66 14.97
CA TYR A 53 4.42 -5.18 14.02
C TYR A 53 3.63 -4.04 14.66
N GLU A 54 3.58 -2.91 13.96
CA GLU A 54 2.71 -1.81 14.28
C GLU A 54 1.88 -1.43 13.06
N SER A 55 0.57 -1.39 13.23
CA SER A 55 -0.35 -0.88 12.21
C SER A 55 -1.09 0.30 12.83
N ILE A 56 -0.70 1.51 12.44
CA ILE A 56 -1.34 2.75 12.88
C ILE A 56 -2.38 3.14 11.83
N THR A 57 -3.64 3.18 12.24
CA THR A 57 -4.74 3.70 11.42
C THR A 57 -5.27 4.97 12.08
N THR A 58 -5.12 6.12 11.43
CA THR A 58 -5.58 7.40 11.98
C THR A 58 -6.54 8.09 11.02
N TYR A 59 -7.66 8.60 11.54
CA TYR A 59 -8.62 9.40 10.78
C TYR A 59 -9.06 10.64 11.56
N GLU A 60 -8.73 11.82 11.02
CA GLU A 60 -9.69 12.90 10.73
C GLU A 60 -9.07 13.79 9.63
N ASN A 61 -9.84 14.10 8.58
CA ASN A 61 -9.50 14.97 7.42
C ASN A 61 -8.40 14.53 6.43
N GLY A 62 -8.00 13.26 6.45
CA GLY A 62 -7.17 12.65 5.42
C GLY A 62 -7.07 11.16 5.70
N PHE A 63 -7.45 10.32 4.74
CA PHE A 63 -7.38 8.87 4.91
C PHE A 63 -5.90 8.50 4.81
N THR A 64 -5.23 8.24 5.94
CA THR A 64 -3.83 7.76 5.92
C THR A 64 -3.74 6.44 6.68
N THR A 65 -3.12 5.44 6.08
CA THR A 65 -2.79 4.18 6.75
C THR A 65 -1.27 4.03 6.82
N LYS A 66 -0.73 3.69 7.99
CA LYS A 66 0.69 3.43 8.18
C LYS A 66 0.89 2.02 8.71
N PHE A 67 1.77 1.27 8.06
CA PHE A 67 2.18 -0.07 8.44
C PHE A 67 3.68 -0.07 8.68
N GLU A 68 4.12 -0.62 9.80
CA GLU A 68 5.52 -0.63 10.21
C GLU A 68 5.92 -2.02 10.70
N GLU A 69 7.02 -2.53 10.16
CA GLU A 69 7.68 -3.74 10.62
C GLU A 69 9.09 -3.40 11.08
N TYR A 70 9.47 -3.94 12.23
CA TYR A 70 10.81 -3.79 12.78
C TYR A 70 11.35 -5.16 13.17
N TYR A 71 12.62 -5.39 12.84
CA TYR A 71 13.31 -6.66 13.03
C TYR A 71 14.52 -6.43 13.93
N TYR A 72 14.55 -7.15 15.06
CA TYR A 72 15.59 -7.02 16.07
C TYR A 72 16.39 -8.32 16.19
N ASN A 73 17.70 -8.19 16.42
CA ASN A 73 18.57 -9.32 16.74
C ASN A 73 18.37 -9.77 18.21
N GLU A 74 19.11 -10.79 18.64
CA GLU A 74 19.02 -11.32 20.01
C GLU A 74 19.39 -10.29 21.09
N ASP A 75 20.27 -9.35 20.75
CA ASP A 75 20.70 -8.24 21.61
C ASP A 75 19.71 -7.06 21.62
N SER A 76 18.53 -7.23 20.98
CA SER A 76 17.50 -6.20 20.82
C SER A 76 17.93 -4.98 20.00
N GLU A 77 18.91 -5.15 19.12
CA GLU A 77 19.33 -4.11 18.17
C GLU A 77 18.51 -4.21 16.88
N LEU A 78 18.00 -3.07 16.41
CA LEU A 78 17.26 -2.97 15.15
C LEU A 78 18.22 -3.19 13.98
N TYR A 79 17.98 -4.24 13.18
CA TYR A 79 18.77 -4.50 11.98
C TYR A 79 17.98 -4.30 10.68
N LYS A 80 16.65 -4.25 10.73
CA LYS A 80 15.83 -4.02 9.54
C LYS A 80 14.50 -3.38 9.90
N SER A 81 14.02 -2.48 9.04
CA SER A 81 12.67 -1.93 9.12
C SER A 81 12.02 -1.82 7.75
N PHE A 82 10.70 -1.87 7.74
CA PHE A 82 9.84 -1.61 6.58
C PHE A 82 8.68 -0.73 7.04
N ILE A 83 8.52 0.42 6.42
CA ILE A 83 7.43 1.36 6.70
C ILE A 83 6.70 1.63 5.39
N GLU A 84 5.39 1.36 5.36
CA GLU A 84 4.50 1.75 4.27
C GLU A 84 3.48 2.76 4.78
N SER A 85 3.44 3.93 4.14
CA SER A 85 2.40 4.93 4.36
C SER A 85 1.56 5.08 3.10
N LYS A 86 0.24 5.03 3.22
CA LYS A 86 -0.71 5.23 2.12
C LYS A 86 -1.64 6.38 2.44
N GLU A 87 -1.78 7.33 1.51
CA GLU A 87 -2.71 8.45 1.61
C GLU A 87 -3.83 8.29 0.56
N TYR A 88 -5.07 8.57 0.96
CA TYR A 88 -6.23 8.50 0.08
C TYR A 88 -6.97 9.85 0.03
N ASP A 89 -7.61 10.13 -1.11
CA ASP A 89 -8.47 11.30 -1.29
C ASP A 89 -9.79 11.20 -0.49
N GLY A 90 -10.60 12.25 -0.51
CA GLY A 90 -11.91 12.28 0.17
C GLY A 90 -12.91 11.21 -0.31
N ASN A 91 -12.65 10.57 -1.45
CA ASN A 91 -13.44 9.46 -2.00
C ASN A 91 -12.78 8.09 -1.75
N LYS A 92 -11.80 8.02 -0.83
CA LYS A 92 -11.05 6.81 -0.46
C LYS A 92 -10.24 6.21 -1.61
N LYS A 93 -9.79 7.02 -2.57
CA LYS A 93 -8.88 6.58 -3.63
C LYS A 93 -7.43 6.83 -3.24
N LEU A 94 -6.59 5.83 -3.44
CA LEU A 94 -5.18 5.88 -3.09
C LEU A 94 -4.44 6.90 -3.97
N ILE A 95 -3.98 8.00 -3.37
CA ILE A 95 -3.28 9.08 -4.08
C ILE A 95 -1.78 9.05 -3.87
N LYS A 96 -1.30 8.46 -2.78
CA LYS A 96 0.14 8.36 -2.49
C LYS A 96 0.47 7.09 -1.73
N ILE A 97 1.59 6.47 -2.09
CA ILE A 97 2.25 5.42 -1.30
C ILE A 97 3.68 5.91 -1.04
N THR A 98 4.15 5.79 0.19
CA THR A 98 5.54 5.98 0.58
C THR A 98 6.04 4.67 1.17
N LEU A 99 7.17 4.18 0.68
CA LEU A 99 7.85 2.99 1.18
C LEU A 99 9.22 3.42 1.70
N GLU A 100 9.51 3.12 2.94
CA GLU A 100 10.82 3.34 3.57
C GLU A 100 11.32 2.00 4.07
N GLN A 101 12.52 1.62 3.65
CA GLN A 101 13.13 0.37 4.08
C GLN A 101 14.57 0.63 4.49
N PHE A 102 14.98 -0.06 5.55
CA PHE A 102 16.35 -0.09 5.97
C PHE A 102 16.73 -1.54 6.27
N ASP A 103 17.91 -1.96 5.83
CA ASP A 103 18.45 -3.29 6.09
C ASP A 103 19.95 -3.17 6.36
N LEU A 104 20.34 -3.41 7.61
CA LEU A 104 21.71 -3.29 8.11
C LEU A 104 22.64 -4.34 7.51
N TYR A 105 22.17 -5.57 7.28
CA TYR A 105 23.00 -6.65 6.74
C TYR A 105 23.44 -6.38 5.29
N SER A 106 22.55 -5.77 4.50
CA SER A 106 22.86 -5.31 3.15
C SER A 106 23.43 -3.88 3.11
N ASN A 107 23.51 -3.20 4.26
CA ASN A 107 23.85 -1.77 4.39
C ASN A 107 23.08 -0.92 3.37
N SER A 108 21.79 -1.17 3.23
CA SER A 108 20.94 -0.52 2.24
C SER A 108 19.78 0.23 2.91
N SER A 109 19.48 1.40 2.35
CA SER A 109 18.26 2.15 2.64
C SER A 109 17.54 2.38 1.32
N HIS A 110 16.25 2.11 1.29
CA HIS A 110 15.42 2.28 0.11
C HIS A 110 14.25 3.20 0.43
N TYR A 111 13.97 4.11 -0.50
CA TYR A 111 12.81 4.99 -0.43
C TYR A 111 12.15 5.03 -1.79
N ASP A 112 10.85 4.76 -1.82
CA ASP A 112 10.01 4.95 -2.99
C ASP A 112 8.78 5.77 -2.61
N GLU A 113 8.49 6.82 -3.38
CA GLU A 113 7.21 7.51 -3.34
C GLU A 113 6.48 7.31 -4.66
N ILE A 114 5.23 6.85 -4.60
CA ILE A 114 4.36 6.68 -5.75
C ILE A 114 3.16 7.60 -5.58
N ARG A 115 2.95 8.53 -6.51
CA ARG A 115 1.73 9.37 -6.58
C ARG A 115 0.82 8.88 -7.68
N THR A 116 -0.47 8.80 -7.41
CA THR A 116 -1.47 8.39 -8.37
C THR A 116 -2.47 9.51 -8.60
N SER A 117 -2.76 9.82 -9.86
CA SER A 117 -3.83 10.71 -10.26
C SER A 117 -4.91 9.97 -11.03
N TYR A 118 -6.11 10.52 -10.99
CA TYR A 118 -7.32 9.93 -11.57
C TYR A 118 -7.95 10.90 -12.57
N ASP A 119 -8.59 10.36 -13.60
CA ASP A 119 -9.36 11.15 -14.56
C ASP A 119 -10.71 11.60 -13.99
N SER A 120 -11.49 12.36 -14.76
CA SER A 120 -12.82 12.85 -14.36
C SER A 120 -13.85 11.74 -14.11
N PHE A 121 -13.63 10.54 -14.66
CA PHE A 121 -14.45 9.35 -14.42
C PHE A 121 -13.95 8.56 -13.22
N GLY A 122 -12.86 9.02 -12.61
CA GLY A 122 -12.31 8.41 -11.42
C GLY A 122 -11.42 7.21 -11.67
N ARG A 123 -10.99 6.97 -12.91
CA ARG A 123 -10.09 5.88 -13.31
C ARG A 123 -8.65 6.33 -13.17
N LYS A 124 -7.74 5.40 -12.88
CA LYS A 124 -6.32 5.71 -12.73
C LYS A 124 -5.82 6.32 -14.04
N ALA A 125 -5.35 7.56 -14.03
CA ALA A 125 -4.87 8.24 -15.23
C ALA A 125 -3.35 8.16 -15.33
N ARG A 126 -2.65 8.35 -14.20
CA ARG A 126 -1.19 8.41 -14.15
C ARG A 126 -0.64 7.95 -12.81
N SER A 127 0.52 7.31 -12.83
CA SER A 127 1.29 6.92 -11.66
C SER A 127 2.70 7.45 -11.81
N ASP A 128 3.13 8.31 -10.91
CA ASP A 128 4.47 8.89 -10.88
C ASP A 128 5.28 8.23 -9.76
N SER A 129 6.53 7.83 -10.03
CA SER A 129 7.48 7.35 -9.03
C SER A 129 8.56 8.39 -8.81
N TYR A 130 8.92 8.64 -7.55
CA TYR A 130 9.91 9.65 -7.17
C TYR A 130 11.03 9.03 -6.34
N TYR A 131 12.21 9.61 -6.48
CA TYR A 131 13.33 9.40 -5.56
C TYR A 131 13.06 10.04 -4.19
N ALA A 132 13.88 9.71 -3.19
CA ALA A 132 13.87 10.31 -1.85
C ALA A 132 14.00 11.84 -1.84
N ASN A 133 14.68 12.42 -2.84
CA ASN A 133 14.81 13.87 -2.99
C ASN A 133 13.62 14.51 -3.73
N HIS A 134 12.52 13.77 -3.91
CA HIS A 134 11.31 14.16 -4.62
C HIS A 134 11.49 14.50 -6.10
N ASN A 135 12.62 14.11 -6.71
CA ASN A 135 12.76 14.17 -8.15
C ASN A 135 12.01 13.01 -8.80
N LEU A 136 11.28 13.31 -9.88
CA LEU A 136 10.60 12.31 -10.69
C LEU A 136 11.64 11.31 -11.22
N LEU A 137 11.41 10.02 -10.99
CA LEU A 137 12.23 8.92 -11.50
C LEU A 137 11.66 8.43 -12.83
N ARG A 138 10.37 8.11 -12.85
CA ARG A 138 9.64 7.56 -14.00
C ARG A 138 8.15 7.74 -13.79
N TYR A 139 7.36 7.60 -14.85
CA TYR A 139 5.91 7.59 -14.71
C TYR A 139 5.24 6.66 -15.71
N GLN A 140 4.00 6.31 -15.39
CA GLN A 140 3.12 5.52 -16.24
C GLN A 140 1.82 6.26 -16.52
N GLU A 141 1.37 6.20 -17.77
CA GLU A 141 0.06 6.70 -18.20
C GLU A 141 -0.85 5.54 -18.57
N TYR A 142 -2.10 5.62 -18.14
CA TYR A 142 -3.13 4.60 -18.32
C TYR A 142 -4.16 5.11 -19.31
N ILE A 143 -4.33 4.40 -20.42
CA ILE A 143 -5.13 4.84 -21.55
C ILE A 143 -6.31 3.90 -21.71
N TYR A 144 -7.49 4.50 -21.82
CA TYR A 144 -8.78 3.81 -21.88
C TYR A 144 -9.46 4.04 -23.22
N ASP A 145 -10.15 3.00 -23.72
CA ASP A 145 -11.11 3.08 -24.82
C ASP A 145 -12.50 2.72 -24.26
N GLY A 146 -13.39 3.72 -24.19
CA GLY A 146 -14.56 3.65 -23.32
C GLY A 146 -14.12 3.40 -21.88
N ASP A 147 -14.67 2.35 -21.26
CA ASP A 147 -14.33 1.92 -19.89
C ASP A 147 -13.18 0.92 -19.80
N ASN A 148 -12.64 0.49 -20.94
CA ASN A 148 -11.62 -0.56 -20.98
C ASN A 148 -10.23 0.04 -20.96
N LEU A 149 -9.39 -0.38 -20.01
CA LEU A 149 -7.96 -0.08 -20.05
C LEU A 149 -7.33 -0.83 -21.24
N VAL A 150 -6.83 -0.09 -22.23
CA VAL A 150 -6.28 -0.68 -23.48
C VAL A 150 -4.76 -0.58 -23.56
N LYS A 151 -4.15 0.32 -22.78
CA LYS A 151 -2.70 0.53 -22.85
C LYS A 151 -2.16 1.17 -21.56
N ILE A 152 -0.97 0.73 -21.17
CA ILE A 152 -0.15 1.38 -20.14
C ILE A 152 1.14 1.82 -20.81
N GLN A 153 1.46 3.10 -20.80
CA GLN A 153 2.71 3.64 -21.35
C GLN A 153 3.65 4.00 -20.22
N SER A 154 4.92 3.62 -20.33
CA SER A 154 5.96 3.97 -19.37
C SER A 154 6.91 4.99 -19.96
N TYR A 155 7.33 5.95 -19.13
CA TYR A 155 8.20 7.05 -19.49
C TYR A 155 9.28 7.22 -18.42
N ASP A 156 10.45 7.70 -18.84
CA ASP A 156 11.47 8.19 -17.91
C ASP A 156 11.09 9.58 -17.36
N SER A 157 11.92 10.13 -16.48
CA SER A 157 11.73 11.46 -15.89
C SER A 157 11.79 12.62 -16.88
N GLY A 158 12.43 12.42 -18.05
CA GLY A 158 12.51 13.39 -19.13
C GLY A 158 11.30 13.35 -20.08
N GLY A 159 10.35 12.44 -19.85
CA GLY A 159 9.18 12.24 -20.71
C GLY A 159 9.46 11.41 -21.95
N ASN A 160 10.63 10.76 -22.05
CA ASN A 160 10.89 9.82 -23.13
C ASN A 160 10.18 8.51 -22.84
N LYS A 161 9.49 7.98 -23.85
CA LYS A 161 8.80 6.71 -23.74
C LYS A 161 9.81 5.57 -23.62
N THR A 162 9.78 4.84 -22.51
CA THR A 162 10.66 3.69 -22.23
C THR A 162 10.01 2.35 -22.55
N GLY A 163 8.68 2.30 -22.62
CA GLY A 163 7.96 1.08 -22.92
C GLY A 163 6.45 1.26 -22.98
N TYR A 164 5.74 0.19 -23.34
CA TYR A 164 4.30 0.12 -23.17
C TYR A 164 3.81 -1.32 -23.10
N THR A 165 2.71 -1.52 -22.40
CA THR A 165 1.92 -2.75 -22.40
C THR A 165 0.61 -2.46 -23.11
N ARG A 166 0.26 -3.27 -24.12
CA ARG A 166 -1.07 -3.25 -24.74
C ARG A 166 -1.92 -4.33 -24.08
N ILE A 167 -3.15 -3.99 -23.74
CA ILE A 167 -4.11 -4.92 -23.16
C ILE A 167 -5.11 -5.26 -24.25
N GLU A 168 -5.09 -6.52 -24.68
CA GLU A 168 -6.00 -7.03 -25.71
C GLU A 168 -7.12 -7.81 -25.02
N ASN A 169 -8.31 -7.19 -24.94
CA ASN A 169 -9.51 -7.87 -24.50
C ASN A 169 -10.04 -8.74 -25.65
N THR A 170 -9.44 -9.90 -25.86
CA THR A 170 -10.03 -10.92 -26.74
C THR A 170 -11.25 -11.52 -26.07
N CYS A 171 -12.41 -10.92 -26.30
CA CYS A 171 -13.65 -11.68 -26.23
C CYS A 171 -13.61 -12.71 -27.37
N ILE A 172 -13.34 -13.98 -27.05
CA ILE A 172 -13.62 -15.09 -27.95
C ILE A 172 -15.15 -15.14 -28.10
N LYS A 173 -15.70 -14.42 -29.09
CA LYS A 173 -17.01 -14.76 -29.63
C LYS A 173 -16.83 -16.11 -30.30
N ASN A 174 -17.07 -17.19 -29.54
CA ASN A 174 -17.46 -18.47 -30.12
C ASN A 174 -18.84 -18.27 -30.77
N SER A 175 -18.89 -17.55 -31.90
CA SER A 175 -19.97 -17.76 -32.85
C SER A 175 -19.68 -19.13 -33.48
N LEU A 176 -20.13 -20.18 -32.79
CA LEU A 176 -20.24 -21.50 -33.40
C LEU A 176 -21.01 -21.31 -34.72
N PRO A 177 -20.48 -21.77 -35.87
CA PRO A 177 -21.27 -21.77 -37.08
C PRO A 177 -22.51 -22.63 -36.84
N ALA A 178 -23.69 -22.06 -37.07
CA ALA A 178 -24.92 -22.83 -37.09
C ALA A 178 -24.77 -23.93 -38.14
N ILE A 179 -24.64 -25.17 -37.69
CA ILE A 179 -24.74 -26.34 -38.56
C ILE A 179 -26.20 -26.36 -39.02
N ARG A 180 -26.41 -26.13 -40.32
CA ARG A 180 -27.68 -26.36 -41.00
C ARG A 180 -27.79 -27.84 -41.37
#